data_AF-A0A959SH91-F1
#
_entry.id   AF-A0A959SH91-F1
#
_cell.length_a   1.000
_cell.length_b   1.000
_cell.length_c   1.000
_cell.angle_alpha   90.00
_cell.angle_beta   90.00
_cell.angle_gamma   90.00
#
_symmetry.space_group_name_H-M   'P 1'
#
loop_
_entity.id
_entity.type
_entity.pdbx_description
1 polymer ?
#
loop_
_entity_poly.entity_id
_entity_poly.type
_entity_poly.pdbx_seq_one_letter_code
_entity_poly.pdbx_strand_id
1 'polypeptide(L)'
;RISAGLWYRGLPIAKAYQPGYGNSEAVILMAGFETEKQLRITYSYDITISKLTMKSAGAHELSLIYEWPRRAKARRHRVVPCPKF
;
A
#
# COMPACT_ATOMS: atom_id res chain seq x y z
N ARG A 1 -7.06 12.78 6.73
CA ARG A 1 -6.31 11.84 7.59
C ARG A 1 -4.89 11.75 7.07
N ILE A 2 -3.89 11.77 7.96
CA ILE A 2 -2.48 11.63 7.58
C ILE A 2 -2.02 10.26 8.07
N SER A 3 -1.27 9.53 7.25
CA SER A 3 -0.68 8.25 7.59
C SER A 3 0.82 8.27 7.29
N ALA A 4 1.60 7.49 8.04
CA ALA A 4 3.00 7.26 7.77
C ALA A 4 3.31 5.77 8.00
N GLY A 5 4.27 5.23 7.28
CA GLY A 5 4.65 3.83 7.35
C GLY A 5 6.13 3.61 7.07
N LEU A 6 6.66 2.56 7.67
CA LEU A 6 8.00 2.05 7.43
C LEU A 6 7.86 0.59 7.00
N TRP A 7 8.48 0.24 5.89
CA TRP A 7 8.51 -1.13 5.40
C TRP A 7 9.94 -1.56 5.11
N TYR A 8 10.22 -2.85 5.26
CA TYR A 8 11.54 -3.41 5.00
C TYR A 8 11.41 -4.58 4.04
N ARG A 9 12.18 -4.53 2.95
CA ARG A 9 12.28 -5.59 1.95
C ARG A 9 13.68 -6.22 2.06
N GLY A 10 13.74 -7.46 2.51
CA GLY A 10 14.98 -8.23 2.64
C GLY A 10 14.88 -9.39 3.63
N LEU A 11 15.75 -10.38 3.49
CA LEU A 11 15.89 -11.51 4.41
C LEU A 11 17.34 -11.57 4.92
N PRO A 12 17.73 -10.68 5.84
CA PRO A 12 19.12 -10.53 6.26
C PRO A 12 19.67 -11.78 6.97
N ILE A 13 18.79 -12.59 7.57
CA ILE A 13 19.17 -13.74 8.41
C ILE A 13 19.06 -15.08 7.66
N ALA A 14 18.09 -15.23 6.75
CA ALA A 14 17.76 -16.53 6.13
C ALA A 14 18.47 -16.81 4.79
N LYS A 15 18.96 -15.79 4.08
CA LYS A 15 19.72 -15.94 2.83
C LYS A 15 20.91 -14.98 2.82
N ALA A 16 22.08 -15.49 3.19
CA ALA A 16 23.35 -14.86 2.88
C ALA A 16 23.90 -15.54 1.62
N TYR A 17 24.11 -14.80 0.54
CA TYR A 17 24.71 -15.35 -0.68
C TYR A 17 26.18 -15.72 -0.47
N GLN A 18 26.86 -15.04 0.46
CA GLN A 18 28.23 -15.28 0.91
C GLN A 18 28.38 -14.87 2.39
N PRO A 19 29.36 -15.42 3.14
CA PRO A 19 29.67 -14.96 4.50
C PRO A 19 29.95 -13.44 4.51
N GLY A 20 29.16 -12.66 5.25
CA GLY A 20 29.27 -11.20 5.29
C GLY A 20 28.48 -10.41 4.23
N TYR A 21 27.74 -11.10 3.36
CA TYR A 21 26.82 -10.51 2.36
C TYR A 21 25.38 -10.95 2.66
N GLY A 22 24.76 -10.29 3.66
CA GLY A 22 23.35 -10.51 3.99
C GLY A 22 22.43 -9.90 2.93
N ASN A 23 21.32 -10.57 2.60
CA ASN A 23 20.36 -10.07 1.63
C ASN A 23 19.46 -8.96 2.22
N SER A 24 20.05 -7.78 2.39
CA SER A 24 19.36 -6.55 2.75
C SER A 24 19.11 -5.75 1.48
N GLU A 25 17.87 -5.68 1.01
CA GLU A 25 17.57 -5.07 -0.28
C GLU A 25 17.20 -3.59 -0.12
N ALA A 26 16.10 -3.27 0.58
CA ALA A 26 15.62 -1.90 0.71
C ALA A 26 14.78 -1.63 1.97
N VAL A 27 14.88 -0.39 2.47
CA VAL A 27 13.95 0.20 3.46
C VAL A 27 13.04 1.16 2.69
N ILE A 28 11.74 1.06 2.90
CA ILE A 28 10.74 1.87 2.20
C ILE A 28 10.07 2.78 3.22
N LEU A 29 10.19 4.08 3.00
CA LEU A 29 9.49 5.11 3.77
C LEU A 29 8.21 5.47 3.05
N MET A 30 7.09 5.59 3.77
CA MET A 30 5.79 5.91 3.20
C MET A 30 5.13 7.04 3.97
N ALA A 31 4.54 8.00 3.26
CA ALA A 31 3.70 9.05 3.80
C ALA A 31 2.42 9.14 2.97
N GLY A 32 1.27 9.16 3.64
CA GLY A 32 -0.05 9.15 3.02
C GLY A 32 -0.93 10.28 3.53
N PHE A 33 -1.79 10.75 2.65
CA PHE A 33 -2.81 11.75 2.91
C PHE A 33 -4.13 11.33 2.30
N GLU A 34 -5.16 11.26 3.13
CA GLU A 34 -6.53 10.94 2.73
C GLU A 34 -7.44 12.14 2.99
N THR A 35 -8.21 12.52 1.98
CA THR A 35 -9.22 13.58 2.07
C THR A 35 -10.59 13.01 2.45
N GLU A 36 -11.51 13.89 2.87
CA GLU A 36 -12.90 13.52 3.15
C GLU A 36 -13.66 13.05 1.91
N LYS A 37 -13.22 13.45 0.71
CA LYS A 37 -13.81 13.06 -0.57
C LYS A 37 -13.28 11.72 -1.10
N GLN A 38 -12.75 10.86 -0.22
CA GLN A 38 -12.18 9.54 -0.53
C GLN A 38 -11.03 9.55 -1.57
N LEU A 39 -10.36 10.70 -1.75
CA LEU A 39 -9.08 10.76 -2.46
C LEU A 39 -7.96 10.46 -1.46
N ARG A 40 -7.12 9.48 -1.80
CA ARG A 40 -5.92 9.07 -1.06
C ARG A 40 -4.70 9.28 -1.94
N ILE A 41 -3.70 9.96 -1.40
CA ILE A 41 -2.41 10.20 -2.03
C ILE A 41 -1.36 9.60 -1.12
N THR A 42 -0.48 8.76 -1.64
CA THR A 42 0.61 8.15 -0.88
C THR A 42 1.90 8.35 -1.64
N TYR A 43 2.92 8.83 -0.97
CA TYR A 43 4.29 8.94 -1.46
C TYR A 43 5.16 7.91 -0.76
N SER A 44 5.96 7.18 -1.53
CA SER A 44 6.92 6.20 -1.02
C SER A 44 8.32 6.45 -1.55
N TYR A 45 9.31 6.17 -0.72
CA TYR A 45 10.72 6.27 -1.06
C TYR A 45 11.45 4.99 -0.69
N ASP A 46 11.92 4.28 -1.72
CA ASP A 46 12.66 3.03 -1.64
C ASP A 46 14.15 3.33 -1.45
N ILE A 47 14.65 3.21 -0.23
CA ILE A 47 16.07 3.35 0.11
C ILE A 47 16.73 1.98 -0.05
N THR A 48 17.50 1.78 -1.13
CA THR A 48 18.29 0.57 -1.32
C THR A 48 19.50 0.57 -0.39
N ILE A 49 19.59 -0.43 0.49
CA ILE A 49 20.66 -0.57 1.49
C ILE A 49 21.69 -1.65 1.13
N SER A 50 21.52 -2.29 -0.04
CA SER A 50 22.40 -3.35 -0.48
C SER A 50 23.77 -2.81 -0.90
N LYS A 51 24.84 -3.53 -0.55
CA LYS A 51 26.23 -3.18 -0.91
C LYS A 51 26.46 -3.14 -2.43
N LEU A 52 25.64 -3.84 -3.21
CA LEU A 52 25.78 -3.91 -4.67
C LEU A 52 25.10 -2.72 -5.38
N THR A 53 24.09 -2.09 -4.75
CA THR A 53 23.17 -1.15 -5.43
C THR A 53 23.15 0.24 -4.80
N MET A 54 24.04 0.56 -3.85
CA MET A 54 24.17 1.90 -3.23
C MET A 54 24.39 3.07 -4.22
N LYS A 55 24.60 2.82 -5.51
CA LYS A 55 24.74 3.85 -6.56
C LYS A 55 23.42 4.47 -7.04
N SER A 56 22.27 3.82 -6.85
CA SER A 56 21.01 4.30 -7.47
C SER A 56 20.27 5.38 -6.68
N ALA A 57 20.74 5.74 -5.48
CA ALA A 57 20.11 6.73 -4.59
C ALA A 57 18.62 6.45 -4.24
N GLY A 58 18.14 5.23 -4.48
CA GLY A 58 16.76 4.82 -4.22
C GLY A 58 15.76 5.09 -5.35
N ALA A 59 14.47 4.94 -5.07
CA ALA A 59 13.38 5.22 -6.02
C ALA A 59 12.24 6.01 -5.35
N HIS A 60 11.74 7.04 -6.04
CA HIS A 60 10.59 7.83 -5.60
C HIS A 60 9.32 7.33 -6.28
N GLU A 61 8.30 7.03 -5.49
CA GLU A 61 7.02 6.51 -5.99
C GLU A 61 5.86 7.37 -5.47
N LEU A 62 4.88 7.61 -6.33
CA LEU A 62 3.68 8.36 -6.00
C LEU A 62 2.45 7.54 -6.41
N SER A 63 1.58 7.28 -5.44
CA SER A 63 0.33 6.55 -5.59
C SER A 63 -0.85 7.49 -5.38
N LEU A 64 -1.82 7.44 -6.28
CA LEU A 64 -3.09 8.18 -6.19
C LEU A 64 -4.24 7.20 -6.32
N ILE A 65 -5.10 7.17 -5.31
CA ILE A 65 -6.28 6.32 -5.25
C ILE A 65 -7.48 7.23 -5.07
N TYR A 66 -8.45 7.11 -5.96
CA TYR A 66 -9.71 7.84 -5.89
C TYR A 66 -10.87 6.86 -5.85
N GLU A 67 -11.59 6.84 -4.74
CA GLU A 67 -12.77 6.00 -4.58
C GLU A 67 -14.02 6.83 -4.89
N TRP A 68 -14.81 6.38 -5.86
CA TRP A 68 -16.08 7.02 -6.20
C TRP A 68 -17.22 6.33 -5.43
N PRO A 69 -17.88 7.01 -4.47
CA PRO A 69 -18.94 6.40 -3.70
C PRO A 69 -20.16 6.16 -4.62
N ARG A 70 -20.43 4.90 -4.94
CA ARG A 70 -21.64 4.52 -5.67
C ARG A 70 -22.82 4.61 -4.70
N ARG A 71 -23.85 5.41 -5.03
CA ARG A 71 -25.11 5.42 -4.26
C ARG A 71 -25.59 3.97 -4.12
N ALA A 72 -25.75 3.52 -2.87
CA ALA A 72 -26.38 2.23 -2.59
C ALA A 72 -27.76 2.23 -3.26
N LYS A 73 -28.02 1.25 -4.14
CA LYS A 73 -29.35 1.09 -4.72
C LYS A 73 -30.31 0.84 -3.56
N ALA A 74 -31.35 1.67 -3.44
CA ALA A 74 -32.41 1.42 -2.48
C ALA A 74 -32.93 0.00 -2.69
N ARG A 75 -32.82 -0.85 -1.67
CA ARG A 75 -33.45 -2.18 -1.68
C ARG A 75 -34.95 -1.94 -1.73
N ARG A 76 -35.56 -2.11 -2.90
CA ARG A 76 -37.02 -2.24 -2.99
C ARG A 76 -37.40 -3.56 -2.35
N HIS A 77 -37.94 -3.50 -1.12
CA HIS A 77 -38.61 -4.64 -0.54
C HIS A 77 -39.83 -4.95 -1.39
N ARG A 78 -39.75 -6.01 -2.20
CA ARG A 78 -40.90 -6.53 -2.93
C ARG A 78 -41.68 -7.37 -1.92
N VAL A 79 -42.72 -6.80 -1.35
CA VAL A 79 -43.66 -7.56 -0.51
C VAL A 79 -44.33 -8.57 -1.42
N VAL A 80 -44.07 -9.85 -1.20
CA VAL A 80 -44.80 -10.93 -1.87
C VAL A 80 -46.14 -11.04 -1.13
N PRO A 81 -47.29 -10.79 -1.79
CA PRO A 81 -48.58 -10.95 -1.14
C PRO A 81 -48.77 -12.40 -0.70
N CYS A 82 -49.33 -12.62 0.49
CA CYS A 82 -49.66 -13.96 0.97
C CYS A 82 -50.72 -14.59 0.05
N PRO A 83 -50.55 -15.86 -0.37
CA PRO A 83 -51.58 -16.58 -1.10
C PRO A 83 -52.81 -16.74 -0.20
N LYS A 84 -53.99 -16.36 -0.70
CA LYS A 84 -55.27 -16.69 -0.09
C LYS A 84 -55.70 -18.04 -0.68
N PHE A 85 -55.81 -19.05 0.18
CA PHE A 85 -56.50 -20.31 -0.11
C PHE A 85 -57.93 -20.23 0.40
#